data_AF-A0A1G9P0B8-F1
#
_entry.id   AF-A0A1G9P0B8-F1
#
_cell.length_a   1.000
_cell.length_b   1.000
_cell.length_c   1.000
_cell.angle_alpha   90.00
_cell.angle_beta   90.00
_cell.angle_gamma   90.00
#
_symmetry.space_group_name_H-M   'P 1'
#
loop_
_entity.id
_entity.type
_entity.pdbx_description
1 polymer ?
#
loop_
_entity_poly.entity_id
_entity_poly.type
_entity_poly.pdbx_seq_one_letter_code
_entity_poly.pdbx_strand_id
1 'polypeptide(L)'
;MSTKEIVVKVTSNTGTCKAGHKTGDIFKVTPADSGGLCGAAYHTIFPIVAALAWDGVLPLDNPDKIETCCPDVKNLVSFEIIRQDIAK
;
A
#
# COMPACT_ATOMS: atom_id res chain seq x y z
N MET A 1 17.87 -4.58 15.66
CA MET A 1 16.70 -5.04 14.88
C MET A 1 16.04 -3.79 14.34
N SER A 2 16.24 -3.48 13.06
CA SER A 2 15.60 -2.32 12.42
C SER A 2 14.09 -2.53 12.40
N THR A 3 13.33 -1.56 12.89
CA THR A 3 11.87 -1.59 12.80
C THR A 3 11.51 -1.23 11.35
N LYS A 4 10.82 -2.13 10.65
CA LYS A 4 10.39 -1.90 9.27
C LYS A 4 8.97 -1.37 9.25
N GLU A 5 8.71 -0.42 8.37
CA GLU A 5 7.39 0.18 8.17
C GLU A 5 6.95 0.02 6.72
N ILE A 6 5.67 -0.30 6.53
CA ILE A 6 5.06 -0.37 5.20
C ILE A 6 4.21 0.88 4.99
N VAL A 7 4.57 1.64 3.96
CA VAL A 7 3.90 2.89 3.59
C VAL A 7 3.17 2.68 2.27
N VAL A 8 1.91 3.07 2.22
CA VAL A 8 1.08 3.04 1.01
C VAL A 8 0.79 4.48 0.62
N LYS A 9 1.26 4.89 -0.55
CA LYS A 9 1.05 6.22 -1.09
C LYS A 9 0.09 6.15 -2.27
N VAL A 10 -0.89 7.06 -2.30
CA VAL A 10 -1.78 7.19 -3.46
C VAL A 10 -1.08 8.02 -4.55
N THR A 11 -0.77 7.39 -5.67
CA THR A 11 -0.05 8.04 -6.78
C THR A 11 -0.99 8.68 -7.80
N SER A 12 -2.18 8.10 -8.00
CA SER A 12 -3.19 8.66 -8.91
C SER A 12 -4.60 8.25 -8.49
N ASN A 13 -5.58 9.03 -8.94
CA ASN A 13 -6.98 8.72 -8.78
C ASN A 13 -7.71 9.10 -10.07
N THR A 14 -8.22 8.09 -10.77
CA THR A 14 -9.10 8.26 -11.92
C THR A 14 -10.54 8.18 -11.43
N GLY A 15 -11.37 9.18 -11.73
CA GLY A 15 -12.77 9.19 -11.31
C GLY A 15 -12.96 9.69 -9.87
N THR A 16 -13.87 9.07 -9.11
CA THR A 16 -14.20 9.52 -7.75
C THR A 16 -14.20 8.35 -6.77
N CYS A 17 -13.20 8.33 -5.89
CA CYS A 17 -13.14 7.34 -4.80
C CYS A 17 -14.20 7.64 -3.74
N LYS A 18 -15.18 6.76 -3.57
CA LYS A 18 -16.24 6.91 -2.55
C LYS A 18 -15.73 6.79 -1.11
N ALA A 19 -14.58 6.15 -0.90
CA ALA A 19 -13.92 6.09 0.40
C ALA A 19 -13.17 7.38 0.75
N GLY A 20 -13.04 8.31 -0.21
CA GLY A 20 -12.42 9.62 0.03
C GLY A 20 -10.91 9.69 -0.19
N HIS A 21 -10.27 8.62 -0.67
CA HIS A 21 -8.83 8.58 -0.94
C HIS A 21 -8.45 9.50 -2.11
N LYS A 22 -7.36 10.26 -1.94
CA LYS A 22 -6.87 11.28 -2.87
C LYS A 22 -5.40 11.09 -3.18
N THR A 23 -5.00 11.56 -4.36
CA THR A 23 -3.59 11.60 -4.73
C THR A 23 -2.77 12.38 -3.71
N GLY A 24 -1.67 11.78 -3.27
CA GLY A 24 -0.81 12.34 -2.22
C GLY A 24 -1.12 11.82 -0.82
N ASP A 25 -2.24 11.11 -0.61
CA ASP A 25 -2.50 10.46 0.68
C ASP A 25 -1.44 9.40 0.97
N ILE A 26 -1.04 9.32 2.25
CA ILE A 26 -0.04 8.40 2.75
C ILE A 26 -0.64 7.63 3.93
N PHE A 27 -0.64 6.31 3.83
CA PHE A 27 -1.14 5.41 4.86
C PHE A 27 0.01 4.55 5.37
N LYS A 28 0.09 4.40 6.69
CA LYS A 28 1.02 3.47 7.34
C LYS A 28 0.24 2.22 7.69
N VAL A 29 0.63 1.09 7.13
CA VAL A 29 -0.17 -0.14 7.22
C VAL A 29 0.64 -1.27 7.83
N THR A 30 -0.05 -2.18 8.50
CA THR A 30 0.51 -3.44 9.00
C THR A 30 -0.49 -4.55 8.68
N PRO A 31 -0.10 -5.85 8.74
CA PRO A 31 -1.06 -6.94 8.57
C PRO A 31 -2.26 -6.90 9.54
N ALA A 32 -2.13 -6.20 10.67
CA ALA A 32 -3.18 -6.06 11.68
C ALA A 32 -3.95 -4.73 11.60
N ASP A 33 -3.46 -3.75 10.83
CA ASP A 33 -4.02 -2.39 10.78
C ASP A 33 -3.96 -1.83 9.35
N SER A 34 -5.12 -1.50 8.79
CA SER A 34 -5.24 -0.93 7.45
C SER A 34 -4.77 0.53 7.36
N GLY A 35 -4.46 1.17 8.49
CA GLY A 35 -3.92 2.52 8.52
C GLY A 35 -4.87 3.60 8.01
N GLY A 36 -6.16 3.32 7.92
CA GLY A 36 -7.18 4.20 7.34
C GLY A 36 -7.57 3.88 5.89
N LEU A 37 -6.94 2.87 5.26
CA LEU A 37 -7.43 2.35 3.99
C LEU A 37 -8.79 1.68 4.14
N CYS A 38 -9.63 1.80 3.11
CA CYS A 38 -10.90 1.10 3.07
C CYS A 38 -10.67 -0.41 2.89
N GLY A 39 -11.64 -1.23 3.32
CA GLY A 39 -11.50 -2.69 3.31
C GLY A 39 -11.20 -3.27 1.92
N ALA A 40 -11.74 -2.70 0.85
CA ALA A 40 -11.48 -3.16 -0.51
C ALA A 40 -10.04 -2.89 -0.95
N ALA A 41 -9.53 -1.68 -0.72
CA ALA A 41 -8.14 -1.33 -1.03
C ALA A 41 -7.17 -2.17 -0.18
N TYR A 42 -7.44 -2.28 1.12
CA TYR A 42 -6.61 -3.07 2.04
C TYR A 42 -6.58 -4.55 1.64
N HIS A 43 -7.72 -5.16 1.33
CA HIS A 43 -7.79 -6.55 0.87
C HIS A 43 -6.94 -6.80 -0.38
N THR A 44 -6.96 -5.87 -1.35
CA THR A 44 -6.16 -5.99 -2.57
C THR A 44 -4.66 -5.91 -2.30
N ILE A 45 -4.23 -5.05 -1.38
CA ILE A 45 -2.80 -4.89 -1.07
C ILE A 45 -2.29 -5.82 0.03
N PHE A 46 -3.19 -6.47 0.80
CA PHE A 46 -2.84 -7.27 1.97
C PHE A 46 -1.77 -8.35 1.69
N PRO A 47 -1.83 -9.12 0.58
CA PRO A 47 -0.80 -10.11 0.29
C PRO A 47 0.60 -9.49 0.14
N ILE A 48 0.68 -8.29 -0.45
CA ILE A 48 1.93 -7.55 -0.61
C ILE A 48 2.40 -7.03 0.75
N VAL A 49 1.51 -6.40 1.52
CA VAL A 49 1.80 -5.89 2.87
C VAL A 49 2.31 -7.01 3.78
N ALA A 50 1.63 -8.16 3.79
CA ALA A 50 2.01 -9.32 4.58
C ALA A 50 3.37 -9.89 4.16
N ALA A 51 3.60 -10.03 2.84
CA ALA A 51 4.89 -10.47 2.33
C ALA A 51 6.02 -9.53 2.77
N LEU A 52 5.87 -8.22 2.57
CA LEU A 52 6.90 -7.24 2.93
C LEU A 52 7.14 -7.15 4.45
N ALA A 53 6.08 -7.24 5.26
CA ALA A 53 6.15 -7.17 6.72
C ALA A 53 6.86 -8.38 7.35
N TRP A 54 6.85 -9.53 6.68
CA TRP A 54 7.52 -10.75 7.12
C TRP A 54 8.80 -11.04 6.34
N ASP A 55 9.47 -9.99 5.85
CA ASP A 55 10.74 -10.06 5.13
C ASP A 55 10.71 -10.93 3.86
N GLY A 56 9.52 -11.16 3.31
CA GLY A 56 9.33 -11.79 2.01
C GLY A 56 9.97 -10.96 0.90
N VAL A 57 10.44 -11.66 -0.13
CA VAL A 57 11.03 -11.07 -1.33
C VAL A 57 10.12 -11.39 -2.50
N LEU A 58 9.55 -10.36 -3.11
CA LEU A 58 8.74 -10.49 -4.32
C LEU A 58 9.65 -10.54 -5.55
N PRO A 59 9.34 -11.34 -6.58
CA PRO A 59 10.14 -11.44 -7.80
C PRO A 59 9.87 -10.24 -8.73
N LEU A 60 10.23 -9.04 -8.26
CA LEU A 60 10.06 -7.76 -8.96
C LEU A 60 11.41 -7.06 -9.07
N ASP A 61 11.53 -6.15 -10.04
CA ASP A 61 12.75 -5.37 -10.27
C ASP A 61 13.17 -4.55 -9.03
N ASN A 62 12.18 -4.05 -8.27
CA ASN A 62 12.39 -3.42 -6.99
C ASN A 62 11.62 -4.18 -5.89
N PRO A 63 12.31 -4.93 -5.00
CA PRO A 63 11.65 -5.71 -3.96
C PRO A 63 11.03 -4.87 -2.84
N ASP A 64 11.44 -3.60 -2.70
CA ASP A 64 10.96 -2.69 -1.66
C ASP A 64 9.90 -1.70 -2.13
N LYS A 65 9.65 -1.63 -3.44
CA LYS A 65 8.63 -0.75 -4.04
C LYS A 65 7.73 -1.54 -4.99
N ILE A 66 6.43 -1.56 -4.69
CA ILE A 66 5.41 -2.22 -5.51
C ILE A 66 4.32 -1.24 -5.90
N GLU A 67 3.99 -1.21 -7.18
CA GLU A 67 2.89 -0.41 -7.72
C GLU A 67 1.68 -1.32 -7.96
N THR A 68 0.50 -0.88 -7.51
CA THR A 68 -0.75 -1.62 -7.68
C THR A 68 -1.93 -0.65 -7.69
N CYS A 69 -3.16 -1.15 -7.80
CA CYS A 69 -4.35 -0.32 -7.87
C CYS A 69 -5.55 -0.93 -7.14
N CYS A 70 -6.52 -0.07 -6.85
CA CYS A 70 -7.81 -0.42 -6.29
C CYS A 70 -8.59 -1.35 -7.23
N PRO A 71 -9.39 -2.30 -6.72
CA PRO A 71 -10.19 -3.18 -7.55
C PRO A 71 -11.35 -2.48 -8.29
N ASP A 72 -11.67 -1.22 -7.94
CA ASP A 72 -12.65 -0.40 -8.65
C ASP A 72 -12.05 0.19 -9.94
N VAL A 73 -12.17 -0.54 -11.04
CA VAL A 73 -11.63 -0.14 -12.36
C VAL A 73 -12.23 1.17 -12.87
N LYS A 74 -13.47 1.52 -12.49
CA LYS A 74 -14.10 2.78 -12.94
C LYS A 74 -13.60 3.99 -12.15
N ASN A 75 -13.30 3.80 -10.86
CA ASN A 75 -12.73 4.82 -9.99
C ASN A 75 -11.33 4.41 -9.53
N LEU A 76 -10.43 4.24 -10.50
CA LEU A 76 -9.15 3.59 -10.29
C LEU A 76 -8.21 4.47 -9.45
N VAL A 77 -7.99 4.06 -8.21
CA VAL A 77 -6.96 4.63 -7.33
C VAL A 77 -5.70 3.79 -7.45
N SER A 78 -4.57 4.42 -7.80
CA SER A 78 -3.27 3.74 -7.91
C SER A 78 -2.46 3.98 -6.64
N PHE A 79 -1.73 2.95 -6.23
CA PHE A 79 -0.96 2.91 -5.01
C PHE A 79 0.50 2.56 -5.30
N GLU A 80 1.39 3.16 -4.53
CA GLU A 80 2.79 2.79 -4.42
C GLU A 80 3.02 2.31 -2.98
N ILE A 81 3.41 1.05 -2.83
CA ILE A 81 3.68 0.40 -1.56
C ILE A 81 5.18 0.35 -1.37
N ILE A 82 5.68 0.91 -0.28
CA ILE A 82 7.10 1.05 0.02
C ILE A 82 7.39 0.40 1.36
N ARG A 83 8.40 -0.46 1.41
CA ARG A 83 9.02 -0.91 2.67
C ARG A 83 10.18 0.04 3.01
N GLN A 84 10.15 0.63 4.20
CA GLN A 84 11.22 1.50 4.68
C GLN A 84 11.75 1.06 6.04
N ASP A 85 13.06 1.19 6.24
CA ASP A 85 13.69 1.01 7.54
C ASP A 85 13.52 2.29 8.37
N ILE A 86 12.97 2.16 9.57
CA ILE A 86 12.97 3.25 10.55
C ILE A 86 14.29 3.20 11.30
N ALA A 87 15.14 4.21 11.08
CA ALA A 87 16.30 4.44 11.92
C ALA A 87 15.83 4.82 13.34
N LYS A 88 16.35 4.10 14.33
CA LYS A 88 16.03 4.31 15.74
C LYS A 88 16.70 5.56 16.30
#